data_AF-A0A4V2DQ60-F1
#
_entry.id   AF-A0A4V2DQ60-F1
#
_cell.length_a   1.000
_cell.length_b   1.000
_cell.length_c   1.000
_cell.angle_alpha   90.00
_cell.angle_beta   90.00
_cell.angle_gamma   90.00
#
_symmetry.space_group_name_H-M   'P 1'
#
loop_
_entity.id
_entity.type
_entity.pdbx_description
1 polymer ?
#
loop_
_entity_poly.entity_id
_entity_poly.type
_entity_poly.pdbx_seq_one_letter_code
_entity_poly.pdbx_strand_id
1 'polypeptide(L)'
;MLFRNIFKAFQKRGFSFLIFVLKLINRYGFSTARKWLISYDVSSLSLGRTGSLRSQLLDSSGMDHDGHNSLYVAYDEKDIDIDKCPVKTIAFYLPQFHPIPENDLWWGKGFTEWTNVSKAIPQFDGHYQPHLPGEFGFYDLRIKEIQKAQIELARNYGIYGFCYHFYWFDGARLLEKPLNEILADKNLDFPFCICWANENWTRRWDGLENEVLMKQSYSSDFALSFIRDIEHILRDPRYIRVNGRPLLIIYRILLLPDPAATVEFWRKYCRDCGIGEIHLVAALTYDLIDPSIYGFDAGVEFPPHQTLSMKIHKPLLRLFNPKFSGATRCYYSIVASETTLRKYSFPCYRTVFPSWDNTARKPDNGLIFQGGDTKMYQKWLGCAFDSAIESKRASRSIDSLVFINAWNEWAEGAHLEPDRKYGYAWLDSTAKVVAKYSTNM
;
A
#
# COMPACT_ATOMS: atom_id res chain seq x y z
N MET A 1 -5.61 -21.05 27.70
CA MET A 1 -5.13 -22.45 27.87
C MET A 1 -5.47 -23.37 26.71
N LEU A 2 -6.72 -23.35 26.21
CA LEU A 2 -7.18 -24.23 25.14
C LEU A 2 -6.41 -24.08 23.80
N PHE A 3 -6.12 -22.85 23.36
CA PHE A 3 -5.34 -22.61 22.12
C PHE A 3 -3.95 -23.21 22.14
N ARG A 4 -3.22 -23.02 23.25
CA ARG A 4 -1.83 -23.47 23.41
C ARG A 4 -1.73 -24.99 23.26
N ASN A 5 -2.72 -25.72 23.80
CA ASN A 5 -2.75 -27.17 23.74
C ASN A 5 -3.14 -27.68 22.35
N ILE A 6 -4.09 -27.01 21.68
CA ILE A 6 -4.50 -27.37 20.31
C ILE A 6 -3.36 -27.05 19.32
N PHE A 7 -2.71 -25.89 19.44
CA PHE A 7 -1.61 -25.50 18.56
C PHE A 7 -0.39 -26.42 18.70
N LYS A 8 0.03 -26.74 19.94
CA LYS A 8 1.12 -27.70 20.19
C LYS A 8 0.80 -29.09 19.64
N ALA A 9 -0.46 -29.53 19.70
CA ALA A 9 -0.89 -30.79 19.11
C ALA A 9 -0.85 -30.78 17.57
N PHE A 10 -1.08 -29.61 16.95
CA PHE A 10 -0.98 -29.40 15.51
C PHE A 10 0.47 -29.36 15.01
N GLN A 11 1.37 -28.68 15.72
CA GLN A 11 2.80 -28.66 15.41
C GLN A 11 3.43 -30.05 15.52
N LYS A 12 3.04 -30.85 16.51
CA LYS A 12 3.48 -32.27 16.63
C LYS A 12 3.08 -33.14 15.44
N ARG A 13 2.12 -32.70 14.63
CA ARG A 13 1.63 -33.41 13.43
C ARG A 13 2.19 -32.84 12.12
N GLY A 14 3.20 -31.96 12.17
CA GLY A 14 3.86 -31.42 10.98
C GLY A 14 3.05 -30.42 10.16
N PHE A 15 1.91 -29.95 10.69
CA PHE A 15 1.09 -28.96 9.99
C PHE A 15 1.65 -27.55 10.15
N SER A 16 1.65 -26.78 9.05
CA SER A 16 2.05 -25.37 9.08
C SER A 16 1.07 -24.54 9.91
N PHE A 17 1.54 -23.43 10.48
CA PHE A 17 0.73 -22.47 11.23
C PHE A 17 -0.48 -21.99 10.43
N LEU A 18 -0.33 -21.86 9.11
CA LEU A 18 -1.39 -21.51 8.17
C LEU A 18 -2.56 -22.51 8.21
N ILE A 19 -2.27 -23.80 8.26
CA ILE A 19 -3.28 -24.87 8.31
C ILE A 19 -4.02 -24.87 9.65
N PHE A 20 -3.32 -24.52 10.74
CA PHE A 20 -3.92 -24.39 12.05
C PHE A 20 -4.89 -23.19 12.14
N VAL A 21 -4.48 -22.02 11.63
CA VAL A 21 -5.32 -20.81 11.58
C VAL A 21 -6.56 -21.05 10.72
N LEU A 22 -6.39 -21.66 9.55
CA LEU A 22 -7.48 -22.06 8.65
C LEU A 22 -8.50 -22.99 9.33
N LYS A 23 -8.03 -24.01 10.08
CA LYS A 23 -8.93 -24.93 10.80
C LYS A 23 -9.62 -24.29 12.00
N LEU A 24 -8.99 -23.32 12.66
CA LEU A 24 -9.64 -22.55 13.72
C LEU A 24 -10.78 -21.69 13.18
N ILE A 25 -10.57 -21.06 12.03
CA ILE A 25 -11.57 -20.20 11.40
C ILE A 25 -12.73 -21.01 10.86
N ASN A 26 -12.45 -22.14 10.22
CA ASN A 26 -13.48 -23.07 9.77
C ASN A 26 -14.32 -23.61 10.95
N ARG A 27 -13.71 -23.76 12.13
CA ARG A 27 -14.40 -24.29 13.32
C ARG A 27 -15.09 -23.24 14.19
N TYR A 28 -14.59 -22.00 14.23
CA TYR A 28 -15.02 -20.98 15.22
C TYR A 28 -15.38 -19.61 14.63
N GLY A 29 -15.28 -19.44 13.31
CA GLY A 29 -15.58 -18.18 12.62
C GLY A 29 -14.48 -17.11 12.74
N PHE A 30 -14.51 -16.14 11.81
CA PHE A 30 -13.50 -15.10 11.66
C PHE A 30 -13.37 -14.19 12.89
N SER A 31 -14.50 -13.77 13.48
CA SER A 31 -14.51 -12.90 14.67
C SER A 31 -13.80 -13.53 15.88
N THR A 32 -14.02 -14.83 16.10
CA THR A 32 -13.37 -15.57 17.18
C THR A 32 -11.88 -15.75 16.91
N ALA A 33 -11.50 -16.16 15.69
CA ALA A 33 -10.09 -16.31 15.34
C ALA A 33 -9.32 -14.98 15.38
N ARG A 34 -9.95 -13.87 14.99
CA ARG A 34 -9.41 -12.51 15.09
C ARG A 34 -9.05 -12.16 16.53
N LYS A 35 -9.95 -12.40 17.50
CA LYS A 35 -9.67 -12.18 18.93
C LYS A 35 -8.43 -12.96 19.39
N TRP A 36 -8.25 -14.18 18.88
CA TRP A 36 -7.17 -15.06 19.29
C TRP A 36 -5.84 -14.67 18.63
N LEU A 37 -5.82 -14.39 17.32
CA LEU A 37 -4.63 -13.93 16.58
C LEU A 37 -4.11 -12.59 17.11
N ILE A 38 -5.00 -11.64 17.44
CA ILE A 38 -4.62 -10.35 18.03
C ILE A 38 -4.01 -10.52 19.43
N SER A 39 -4.40 -11.58 20.16
CA SER A 39 -3.94 -11.87 21.52
C SER A 39 -2.71 -12.80 21.60
N TYR A 40 -2.27 -13.40 20.49
CA TYR A 40 -1.24 -14.43 20.50
C TYR A 40 0.15 -13.88 20.11
N ASP A 41 1.16 -14.18 20.92
CA ASP A 41 2.54 -13.71 20.75
C ASP A 41 3.43 -14.76 20.11
N VAL A 42 4.32 -14.29 19.22
CA VAL A 42 5.37 -15.04 18.54
C VAL A 42 6.32 -15.73 19.52
N SER A 43 6.54 -15.16 20.72
CA SER A 43 7.42 -15.75 21.77
C SER A 43 7.05 -17.20 22.17
N SER A 44 5.80 -17.60 21.92
CA SER A 44 5.27 -18.91 22.30
C SER A 44 5.43 -20.00 21.22
N LEU A 45 5.99 -19.66 20.06
CA LEU A 45 6.19 -20.57 18.93
C LEU A 45 7.56 -21.26 19.03
N SER A 46 7.62 -22.47 19.61
CA SER A 46 8.76 -23.38 19.39
C SER A 46 8.48 -24.20 18.14
N LEU A 47 9.30 -24.06 17.09
CA LEU A 47 9.26 -24.94 15.92
C LEU A 47 10.50 -25.83 15.95
N GLY A 48 10.30 -27.15 15.91
CA GLY A 48 11.39 -28.10 15.77
C GLY A 48 12.02 -28.05 14.38
N ARG A 49 13.32 -28.39 14.32
CA ARG A 49 14.23 -28.66 13.18
C ARG A 49 14.25 -27.76 11.94
N THR A 50 13.37 -26.78 11.81
CA THR A 50 13.51 -25.66 10.86
C THR A 50 13.66 -24.40 11.70
N GLY A 51 14.67 -23.56 11.39
CA GLY A 51 15.07 -22.40 12.20
C GLY A 51 13.88 -21.60 12.74
N SER A 52 13.95 -21.19 14.01
CA SER A 52 12.83 -20.56 14.69
C SER A 52 12.31 -19.31 13.96
N LEU A 53 11.02 -18.99 14.07
CA LEU A 53 10.49 -17.70 13.60
C LEU A 53 11.26 -16.52 14.23
N ARG A 54 11.81 -16.73 15.44
CA ARG A 54 12.74 -15.81 16.10
C ARG A 54 14.06 -15.63 15.34
N SER A 55 14.66 -16.69 14.80
CA SER A 55 15.85 -16.56 13.96
C SER A 55 15.50 -15.90 12.64
N GLN A 56 14.36 -16.19 12.01
CA GLN A 56 13.95 -15.48 10.78
C GLN A 56 13.60 -14.00 11.01
N LEU A 57 13.13 -13.63 12.21
CA LEU A 57 12.89 -12.23 12.61
C LEU A 57 14.16 -11.48 13.01
N LEU A 58 15.20 -12.19 13.48
CA LEU A 58 16.47 -11.63 13.94
C LEU A 58 17.59 -11.72 12.89
N ASP A 59 17.51 -12.67 11.96
CA ASP A 59 18.44 -12.88 10.86
C ASP A 59 18.14 -11.88 9.75
N SER A 60 18.45 -10.64 10.08
CA SER A 60 18.37 -9.45 9.23
C SER A 60 19.73 -9.13 8.62
N SER A 61 20.74 -9.97 8.88
CA SER A 61 22.13 -9.76 8.47
C SER A 61 22.28 -9.83 6.96
N GLY A 62 21.47 -10.67 6.29
CA GLY A 62 21.44 -10.77 4.83
C GLY A 62 22.77 -11.19 4.22
N MET A 63 23.79 -11.54 5.00
CA MET A 63 25.11 -11.89 4.48
C MET A 63 25.18 -13.38 4.14
N ASP A 64 25.62 -13.70 2.93
CA ASP A 64 25.99 -15.07 2.59
C ASP A 64 27.36 -15.44 3.20
N HIS A 65 27.77 -16.69 3.00
CA HIS A 65 29.02 -17.23 3.57
C HIS A 65 30.29 -16.49 3.08
N ASP A 66 30.19 -15.72 2.00
CA ASP A 66 31.27 -14.95 1.40
C ASP A 66 31.21 -13.44 1.75
N GLY A 67 30.25 -13.04 2.58
CA GLY A 67 30.09 -11.65 3.05
C GLY A 67 29.35 -10.73 2.08
N HIS A 68 28.72 -11.28 1.03
CA HIS A 68 27.85 -10.51 0.14
C HIS A 68 26.45 -10.36 0.73
N ASN A 69 25.85 -9.18 0.55
CA ASN A 69 24.47 -8.95 0.95
C ASN A 69 23.51 -9.69 0.00
N SER A 70 23.11 -10.91 0.36
CA SER A 70 22.13 -11.76 -0.31
C SER A 70 20.73 -11.14 -0.47
N LEU A 71 20.45 -10.01 0.18
CA LEU A 71 19.19 -9.26 0.03
C LEU A 71 19.26 -8.23 -1.10
N TYR A 72 20.46 -7.82 -1.51
CA TYR A 72 20.64 -6.80 -2.54
C TYR A 72 20.48 -7.42 -3.93
N VAL A 73 19.65 -6.80 -4.76
CA VAL A 73 19.54 -7.14 -6.18
C VAL A 73 19.97 -5.92 -6.99
N ALA A 74 20.92 -6.10 -7.90
CA ALA A 74 21.37 -5.05 -8.82
C ALA A 74 20.29 -4.74 -9.86
N TYR A 75 20.45 -3.60 -10.55
CA TYR A 75 19.61 -3.27 -11.69
C TYR A 75 19.70 -4.37 -12.74
N ASP A 76 18.56 -4.67 -13.36
CA ASP A 76 18.47 -5.63 -14.46
C ASP A 76 17.37 -5.18 -15.42
N GLU A 77 17.70 -5.13 -16.71
CA GLU A 77 16.73 -4.85 -17.76
C GLU A 77 15.85 -6.09 -17.95
N LYS A 78 14.53 -5.91 -17.88
CA LYS A 78 13.58 -7.01 -17.90
C LYS A 78 12.79 -6.98 -19.21
N ASP A 79 12.68 -8.13 -19.85
CA ASP A 79 11.75 -8.33 -20.96
C ASP A 79 10.34 -8.65 -20.42
N ILE A 80 9.67 -7.63 -19.88
CA ILE A 80 8.30 -7.74 -19.36
C ILE A 80 7.36 -6.85 -20.17
N ASP A 81 6.47 -7.50 -20.89
CA ASP A 81 5.32 -6.86 -21.49
C ASP A 81 4.13 -6.94 -20.53
N ILE A 82 3.94 -5.88 -19.74
CA ILE A 82 2.82 -5.78 -18.80
C ILE A 82 1.47 -5.81 -19.52
N ASP A 83 1.39 -5.40 -20.80
CA ASP A 83 0.16 -5.39 -21.57
C ASP A 83 -0.32 -6.81 -21.92
N LYS A 84 0.60 -7.77 -22.04
CA LYS A 84 0.29 -9.20 -22.16
C LYS A 84 -0.10 -9.88 -20.84
N CYS A 85 0.20 -9.26 -19.69
CA CYS A 85 -0.21 -9.82 -18.41
C CYS A 85 -1.73 -9.72 -18.24
N PRO A 86 -2.45 -10.80 -17.85
CA PRO A 86 -3.89 -10.75 -17.62
C PRO A 86 -4.28 -9.89 -16.41
N VAL A 87 -3.32 -9.57 -15.54
CA VAL A 87 -3.47 -8.73 -14.35
C VAL A 87 -2.61 -7.49 -14.50
N LYS A 88 -3.16 -6.31 -14.24
CA LYS A 88 -2.42 -5.04 -14.25
C LYS A 88 -2.13 -4.57 -12.82
N THR A 89 -0.89 -4.21 -12.57
CA THR A 89 -0.38 -3.72 -11.28
C THR A 89 -0.42 -2.20 -11.23
N ILE A 90 -1.09 -1.64 -10.22
CA ILE A 90 -1.16 -0.19 -10.02
C ILE A 90 -0.47 0.15 -8.71
N ALA A 91 0.60 0.95 -8.74
CA ALA A 91 1.27 1.39 -7.53
C ALA A 91 0.69 2.72 -7.04
N PHE A 92 0.36 2.83 -5.76
CA PHE A 92 0.06 4.13 -5.16
C PHE A 92 1.29 5.04 -5.23
N TYR A 93 1.08 6.32 -5.48
CA TYR A 93 2.13 7.29 -5.74
C TYR A 93 1.94 8.53 -4.88
N LEU A 94 2.93 8.82 -4.04
CA LEU A 94 2.96 9.97 -3.15
C LEU A 94 3.63 11.17 -3.84
N PRO A 95 2.94 12.31 -4.04
CA PRO A 95 3.52 13.46 -4.70
C PRO A 95 4.40 14.34 -3.79
N GLN A 96 4.53 14.05 -2.50
CA GLN A 96 5.14 14.90 -1.47
C GLN A 96 6.69 14.96 -1.47
N PHE A 97 7.31 14.75 -2.63
CA PHE A 97 8.77 14.89 -2.83
C PHE A 97 9.12 16.17 -3.57
N HIS A 98 8.44 17.27 -3.22
CA HIS A 98 8.77 18.63 -3.64
C HIS A 98 8.24 19.62 -2.59
N PRO A 99 8.91 20.77 -2.38
CA PRO A 99 8.45 21.77 -1.44
C PRO A 99 7.22 22.52 -1.97
N ILE A 100 6.29 22.83 -1.07
CA ILE A 100 5.14 23.70 -1.30
C ILE A 100 5.07 24.76 -0.18
N PRO A 101 4.52 25.96 -0.44
CA PRO A 101 4.46 27.03 0.56
C PRO A 101 3.78 26.61 1.88
N GLU A 102 2.75 25.79 1.80
CA GLU A 102 1.99 25.31 2.95
C GLU A 102 2.85 24.42 3.85
N ASN A 103 3.55 23.44 3.28
CA ASN A 103 4.45 22.58 4.03
C ASN A 103 5.65 23.36 4.59
N ASP A 104 6.18 24.34 3.84
CA ASP A 104 7.23 25.22 4.33
C ASP A 104 6.79 26.00 5.58
N LEU A 105 5.54 26.47 5.59
CA LEU A 105 4.94 27.15 6.72
C LEU A 105 4.71 26.20 7.91
N TRP A 106 4.25 24.98 7.66
CA TRP A 106 3.83 24.05 8.71
C TRP A 106 4.99 23.27 9.35
N TRP A 107 6.01 22.94 8.56
CA TRP A 107 7.07 21.99 8.90
C TRP A 107 8.49 22.56 8.79
N GLY A 108 8.61 23.77 8.25
CA GLY A 108 9.88 24.46 8.03
C GLY A 108 10.29 24.49 6.55
N LYS A 109 11.08 25.50 6.20
CA LYS A 109 11.48 25.79 4.82
C LYS A 109 12.14 24.59 4.13
N GLY A 110 11.64 24.26 2.94
CA GLY A 110 12.14 23.18 2.09
C GLY A 110 11.64 21.79 2.51
N PHE A 111 10.56 21.70 3.29
CA PHE A 111 10.08 20.41 3.77
C PHE A 111 9.61 19.52 2.62
N THR A 112 10.08 18.29 2.65
CA THR A 112 9.57 17.17 1.86
C THR A 112 9.61 15.91 2.73
N GLU A 113 9.05 14.81 2.24
CA GLU A 113 9.14 13.54 2.98
C GLU A 113 10.58 13.06 3.21
N TRP A 114 11.54 13.50 2.40
CA TRP A 114 12.96 13.26 2.66
C TRP A 114 13.46 13.80 4.00
N THR A 115 12.85 14.88 4.51
CA THR A 115 13.17 15.41 5.84
C THR A 115 12.84 14.40 6.94
N ASN A 116 11.75 13.65 6.80
CA ASN A 116 11.38 12.59 7.75
C ASN A 116 12.25 11.35 7.58
N VAL A 117 12.50 10.95 6.33
CA VAL A 117 13.32 9.77 6.01
C VAL A 117 14.76 9.93 6.49
N SER A 118 15.40 11.05 6.18
CA SER A 118 16.83 11.26 6.47
C SER A 118 17.16 11.37 7.97
N LYS A 119 16.21 11.79 8.80
CA LYS A 119 16.39 11.89 10.26
C LYS A 119 15.99 10.62 11.02
N ALA A 120 15.38 9.64 10.34
CA ALA A 120 14.93 8.42 10.98
C ALA A 120 16.11 7.61 11.53
N ILE A 121 15.93 7.01 12.70
CA ILE A 121 16.96 6.20 13.36
C ILE A 121 16.39 4.86 13.84
N PRO A 122 17.22 3.79 13.91
CA PRO A 122 16.81 2.52 14.48
C PRO A 122 16.34 2.66 15.92
N GLN A 123 15.15 2.14 16.21
CA GLN A 123 14.57 2.10 17.56
C GLN A 123 15.04 0.88 18.38
N PHE A 124 15.46 -0.19 17.71
CA PHE A 124 15.94 -1.45 18.31
C PHE A 124 16.89 -2.19 17.37
N ASP A 125 17.57 -3.20 17.90
CA ASP A 125 18.49 -4.06 17.16
C ASP A 125 17.81 -4.78 15.99
N GLY A 126 18.40 -4.70 14.80
CA GLY A 126 17.82 -5.22 13.55
C GLY A 126 16.67 -4.38 12.95
N HIS A 127 16.40 -3.18 13.49
CA HIS A 127 15.46 -2.22 12.88
C HIS A 127 16.15 -1.47 11.74
N TYR A 128 15.65 -1.61 10.51
CA TYR A 128 16.18 -0.92 9.35
C TYR A 128 15.61 0.50 9.25
N GLN A 129 16.35 1.48 9.78
CA GLN A 129 16.16 2.92 9.53
C GLN A 129 17.55 3.59 9.51
N PRO A 130 17.74 4.69 8.76
CA PRO A 130 16.85 5.21 7.74
C PRO A 130 16.80 4.31 6.48
N HIS A 131 15.65 4.28 5.80
CA HIS A 131 15.55 3.75 4.44
C HIS A 131 16.16 4.77 3.46
N LEU A 132 17.40 4.54 3.02
CA LEU A 132 18.12 5.48 2.14
C LEU A 132 17.89 5.16 0.67
N PRO A 133 17.55 6.15 -0.17
CA PRO A 133 17.30 5.91 -1.59
C PRO A 133 18.55 5.44 -2.33
N GLY A 134 18.32 4.55 -3.30
CA GLY A 134 19.31 4.05 -4.26
C GLY A 134 19.27 4.88 -5.54
N GLU A 135 18.64 4.34 -6.58
CA GLU A 135 18.66 4.82 -7.98
C GLU A 135 18.47 6.33 -8.15
N PHE A 136 17.41 6.90 -7.56
CA PHE A 136 17.04 8.30 -7.79
C PHE A 136 17.58 9.26 -6.72
N GLY A 137 18.25 8.76 -5.68
CA GLY A 137 18.65 9.55 -4.53
C GLY A 137 17.49 10.31 -3.88
N PHE A 138 17.80 11.42 -3.20
CA PHE A 138 16.81 12.32 -2.60
C PHE A 138 16.24 13.28 -3.66
N TYR A 139 15.44 12.74 -4.58
CA TYR A 139 14.95 13.46 -5.76
C TYR A 139 13.93 14.57 -5.45
N ASP A 140 13.69 15.43 -6.45
CA ASP A 140 12.65 16.45 -6.44
C ASP A 140 11.68 16.24 -7.61
N LEU A 141 10.39 16.07 -7.32
CA LEU A 141 9.37 15.78 -8.35
C LEU A 141 9.00 16.96 -9.24
N ARG A 142 9.58 18.15 -9.02
CA ARG A 142 9.56 19.25 -10.00
C ARG A 142 10.44 18.95 -11.21
N ILE A 143 11.37 17.99 -11.11
CA ILE A 143 12.27 17.59 -12.17
C ILE A 143 11.56 16.53 -13.02
N LYS A 144 11.26 16.86 -14.28
CA LYS A 144 10.51 15.99 -15.19
C LYS A 144 11.26 14.70 -15.52
N GLU A 145 12.58 14.80 -15.63
CA GLU A 145 13.48 13.69 -15.93
C GLU A 145 13.41 12.61 -14.85
N ILE A 146 13.16 12.99 -13.59
CA ILE A 146 12.92 12.03 -12.51
C ILE A 146 11.61 11.28 -12.72
N GLN A 147 10.52 11.99 -13.03
CA GLN A 147 9.24 11.35 -13.30
C GLN A 147 9.32 10.42 -14.51
N LYS A 148 10.04 10.83 -15.57
CA LYS A 148 10.30 9.99 -16.73
C LYS A 148 11.08 8.72 -16.36
N ALA A 149 12.16 8.85 -15.60
CA ALA A 149 12.97 7.71 -15.18
C ALA A 149 12.20 6.76 -14.25
N GLN A 150 11.33 7.29 -13.37
CA GLN A 150 10.42 6.48 -12.55
C GLN A 150 9.43 5.70 -13.43
N ILE A 151 8.86 6.32 -14.46
CA ILE A 151 7.97 5.66 -15.43
C ILE A 151 8.71 4.53 -16.17
N GLU A 152 9.91 4.81 -16.67
CA GLU A 152 10.74 3.82 -17.38
C GLU A 152 11.07 2.62 -16.47
N LEU A 153 11.47 2.89 -15.23
CA LEU A 153 11.76 1.86 -14.24
C LEU A 153 10.50 1.06 -13.87
N ALA A 154 9.37 1.73 -13.68
CA ALA A 154 8.08 1.12 -13.38
C ALA A 154 7.67 0.16 -14.51
N ARG A 155 7.76 0.60 -15.78
CA ARG A 155 7.49 -0.24 -16.96
C ARG A 155 8.42 -1.45 -17.00
N ASN A 156 9.72 -1.25 -16.84
CA ASN A 156 10.72 -2.33 -16.86
C ASN A 156 10.34 -3.46 -15.89
N TYR A 157 9.91 -3.13 -14.67
CA TYR A 157 9.57 -4.14 -13.66
C TYR A 157 8.09 -4.56 -13.61
N GLY A 158 7.32 -4.23 -14.65
CA GLY A 158 5.95 -4.69 -14.79
C GLY A 158 4.95 -3.97 -13.89
N ILE A 159 5.13 -2.67 -13.63
CA ILE A 159 4.10 -1.78 -13.10
C ILE A 159 3.31 -1.20 -14.29
N TYR A 160 1.99 -1.37 -14.28
CA TYR A 160 1.13 -0.89 -15.36
C TYR A 160 0.86 0.62 -15.26
N GLY A 161 0.67 1.13 -14.05
CA GLY A 161 0.33 2.53 -13.86
C GLY A 161 0.46 3.02 -12.41
N PHE A 162 0.33 4.32 -12.23
CA PHE A 162 0.37 4.98 -10.92
C PHE A 162 -1.01 5.47 -10.46
N CYS A 163 -1.31 5.29 -9.18
CA CYS A 163 -2.47 5.88 -8.52
C CYS A 163 -2.00 7.05 -7.65
N TYR A 164 -2.14 8.28 -8.14
CA TYR A 164 -1.70 9.46 -7.44
C TYR A 164 -2.59 9.76 -6.23
N HIS A 165 -1.97 9.97 -5.07
CA HIS A 165 -2.66 10.64 -3.97
C HIS A 165 -3.03 12.06 -4.40
N PHE A 166 -4.32 12.34 -4.45
CA PHE A 166 -4.88 13.60 -4.90
C PHE A 166 -5.43 14.38 -3.71
N TYR A 167 -4.80 15.52 -3.42
CA TYR A 167 -5.14 16.37 -2.28
C TYR A 167 -5.92 17.58 -2.77
N TRP A 168 -7.23 17.55 -2.54
CA TRP A 168 -8.17 18.59 -2.94
C TRP A 168 -9.07 18.92 -1.75
N PHE A 169 -9.18 20.21 -1.43
CA PHE A 169 -9.84 20.75 -0.25
C PHE A 169 -10.77 21.90 -0.64
N ASP A 170 -11.96 21.58 -1.15
CA ASP A 170 -12.99 22.56 -1.54
C ASP A 170 -12.47 23.64 -2.52
N GLY A 171 -11.71 23.20 -3.53
CA GLY A 171 -11.15 24.05 -4.59
C GLY A 171 -9.67 24.38 -4.42
N ALA A 172 -9.10 24.20 -3.23
CA ALA A 172 -7.66 24.27 -3.04
C ALA A 172 -7.02 22.91 -3.34
N ARG A 173 -6.01 22.88 -4.22
CA ARG A 173 -5.18 21.69 -4.46
C ARG A 173 -3.83 21.86 -3.78
N LEU A 174 -3.31 20.78 -3.21
CA LEU A 174 -1.96 20.70 -2.66
C LEU A 174 -1.19 19.56 -3.32
N LEU A 175 0.13 19.70 -3.39
CA LEU A 175 1.04 18.69 -3.97
C LEU A 175 0.71 18.33 -5.43
N GLU A 176 0.03 19.20 -6.17
CA GLU A 176 -0.54 18.92 -7.48
C GLU A 176 0.49 18.94 -8.62
N LYS A 177 1.67 19.52 -8.38
CA LYS A 177 2.69 19.75 -9.43
C LYS A 177 3.06 18.48 -10.21
N PRO A 178 3.39 17.34 -9.59
CA PRO A 178 3.78 16.15 -10.34
C PRO A 178 2.68 15.68 -11.30
N LEU A 179 1.43 15.60 -10.83
CA LEU A 179 0.30 15.21 -11.68
C LEU A 179 0.02 16.25 -12.78
N ASN A 180 0.13 17.54 -12.49
CA ASN A 180 -0.01 18.59 -13.51
C ASN A 180 1.05 18.45 -14.61
N GLU A 181 2.28 18.07 -14.28
CA GLU A 181 3.33 17.82 -15.28
C GLU A 181 3.02 16.60 -16.16
N ILE A 182 2.53 15.50 -15.57
CA ILE A 182 2.04 14.34 -16.32
C ILE A 182 0.95 14.78 -17.31
N LEU A 183 -0.01 15.58 -16.86
CA LEU A 183 -1.13 16.04 -17.70
C LEU A 183 -0.65 16.96 -18.85
N ALA A 184 0.30 17.84 -18.58
CA ALA A 184 0.84 18.81 -19.52
C ALA A 184 1.78 18.20 -20.56
N ASP A 185 2.59 17.21 -20.19
CA ASP A 185 3.58 16.59 -21.07
C ASP A 185 3.13 15.20 -21.53
N LYS A 186 2.79 15.07 -22.82
CA LYS A 186 2.38 13.79 -23.40
C LYS A 186 3.55 12.82 -23.61
N ASN A 187 4.80 13.26 -23.46
CA ASN A 187 5.96 12.37 -23.47
C ASN A 187 6.10 11.59 -22.15
N LEU A 188 5.48 12.06 -21.07
CA LEU A 188 5.30 11.29 -19.83
C LEU A 188 4.11 10.33 -20.02
N ASP A 189 4.22 9.47 -21.03
CA ASP A 189 3.19 8.51 -21.36
C ASP A 189 3.24 7.35 -20.36
N PHE A 190 2.31 7.32 -19.41
CA PHE A 190 2.15 6.21 -18.49
C PHE A 190 0.71 6.19 -17.97
N PRO A 191 0.06 5.01 -17.86
CA PRO A 191 -1.27 4.93 -17.30
C PRO A 191 -1.32 5.47 -15.86
N PHE A 192 -2.36 6.24 -15.55
CA PHE A 192 -2.54 6.76 -14.20
C PHE A 192 -4.02 6.89 -13.78
N CYS A 193 -4.28 6.88 -12.48
CA CYS A 193 -5.55 7.27 -11.88
C CYS A 193 -5.31 8.07 -10.61
N ILE A 194 -6.39 8.53 -9.96
CA ILE A 194 -6.29 9.28 -8.70
C ILE A 194 -7.04 8.62 -7.55
N CYS A 195 -6.48 8.77 -6.35
CA CYS A 195 -7.10 8.47 -5.06
C CYS A 195 -7.28 9.78 -4.29
N TRP A 196 -8.52 10.27 -4.18
CA TRP A 196 -8.82 11.49 -3.44
C TRP A 196 -8.66 11.24 -1.94
N ALA A 197 -7.61 11.84 -1.37
CA ALA A 197 -7.33 11.85 0.07
C ALA A 197 -8.24 12.88 0.76
N ASN A 198 -9.53 12.57 0.85
CA ASN A 198 -10.61 13.47 1.27
C ASN A 198 -10.74 13.64 2.81
N GLU A 199 -9.65 13.47 3.56
CA GLU A 199 -9.64 13.75 5.00
C GLU A 199 -8.95 15.08 5.31
N ASN A 200 -9.19 15.62 6.50
CA ASN A 200 -8.43 16.78 6.97
C ASN A 200 -6.94 16.47 6.96
N TRP A 201 -6.14 17.42 6.47
CA TRP A 201 -4.71 17.42 6.72
C TRP A 201 -4.47 17.90 8.15
N THR A 202 -3.93 17.04 9.01
CA THR A 202 -3.64 17.39 10.41
C THR A 202 -2.17 17.17 10.74
N ARG A 203 -1.69 17.81 11.81
CA ARG A 203 -0.37 17.55 12.39
C ARG A 203 -0.34 16.19 13.10
N ARG A 204 -0.37 15.10 12.33
CA ARG A 204 -0.32 13.72 12.90
C ARG A 204 1.09 13.26 13.28
N TRP A 205 2.12 13.99 12.86
CA TRP A 205 3.52 13.53 12.87
C TRP A 205 4.36 14.09 14.03
N ASP A 206 3.92 15.15 14.69
CA ASP A 206 4.65 15.83 15.78
C ASP A 206 4.05 15.60 17.18
N GLY A 207 3.03 14.74 17.28
CA GLY A 207 2.34 14.44 18.54
C GLY A 207 1.24 15.44 18.90
N LEU A 208 0.96 16.45 18.08
CA LEU A 208 -0.17 17.38 18.23
C LEU A 208 -1.37 16.88 17.40
N GLU A 209 -1.94 15.75 17.82
CA GLU A 209 -2.95 14.99 17.07
C GLU A 209 -4.23 15.78 16.69
N ASN A 210 -4.42 17.00 17.22
CA ASN A 210 -5.65 17.79 17.12
C ASN A 210 -5.55 19.07 16.26
N GLU A 211 -4.38 19.45 15.72
CA GLU A 211 -4.27 20.66 14.90
C GLU A 211 -4.53 20.37 13.42
N VAL A 212 -5.63 20.90 12.90
CA VAL A 212 -5.99 20.83 11.46
C VAL A 212 -5.20 21.90 10.70
N LEU A 213 -4.34 21.47 9.78
CA LEU A 213 -3.53 22.32 8.90
C LEU A 213 -4.32 22.76 7.67
N MET A 214 -5.03 21.83 7.05
CA MET A 214 -5.94 22.08 5.94
C MET A 214 -7.23 21.31 6.17
N LYS A 215 -8.34 22.03 6.23
CA LYS A 215 -9.66 21.46 6.53
C LYS A 215 -10.35 21.03 5.24
N GLN A 216 -10.87 19.82 5.22
CA GLN A 216 -11.89 19.39 4.26
C GLN A 216 -13.26 19.79 4.81
N SER A 217 -13.93 20.74 4.16
CA SER A 217 -15.16 21.35 4.68
C SER A 217 -16.43 20.74 4.10
N TYR A 218 -16.37 20.17 2.88
CA TYR A 218 -17.53 19.67 2.14
C TYR A 218 -18.60 20.75 2.01
N SER A 219 -18.23 21.84 1.34
CA SER A 219 -19.13 22.94 0.95
C SER A 219 -20.40 22.44 0.26
N SER A 220 -21.50 23.20 0.28
CA SER A 220 -22.77 22.74 -0.31
C SER A 220 -22.68 22.37 -1.79
N ASP A 221 -21.73 22.94 -2.53
CA ASP A 221 -21.45 22.69 -3.94
C ASP A 221 -20.22 21.79 -4.16
N PHE A 222 -19.64 21.20 -3.10
CA PHE A 222 -18.38 20.46 -3.20
C PHE A 222 -18.43 19.37 -4.27
N ALA A 223 -19.56 18.67 -4.40
CA ALA A 223 -19.70 17.56 -5.33
C ALA A 223 -19.53 18.04 -6.79
N LEU A 224 -20.13 19.19 -7.14
CA LEU A 224 -19.96 19.82 -8.44
C LEU A 224 -18.55 20.39 -8.61
N SER A 225 -18.06 21.12 -7.61
CA SER A 225 -16.76 21.77 -7.66
C SER A 225 -15.62 20.74 -7.82
N PHE A 226 -15.68 19.62 -7.09
CA PHE A 226 -14.71 18.53 -7.21
C PHE A 226 -14.75 17.85 -8.59
N ILE A 227 -15.92 17.39 -9.05
CA ILE A 227 -16.01 16.62 -10.29
C ILE A 227 -15.62 17.46 -11.51
N ARG A 228 -15.97 18.76 -11.50
CA ARG A 228 -15.57 19.70 -12.53
C ARG A 228 -14.07 19.93 -12.54
N ASP A 229 -13.44 20.04 -11.37
CA ASP A 229 -12.00 20.27 -11.25
C ASP A 229 -11.20 19.07 -11.82
N ILE A 230 -11.67 17.85 -11.58
CA ILE A 230 -11.00 16.65 -12.10
C ILE A 230 -11.45 16.24 -13.51
N GLU A 231 -12.42 16.93 -14.13
CA GLU A 231 -12.99 16.54 -15.42
C GLU A 231 -11.92 16.37 -16.51
N HIS A 232 -11.01 17.34 -16.62
CA HIS A 232 -9.92 17.31 -17.59
C HIS A 232 -8.94 16.14 -17.34
N ILE A 233 -8.79 15.71 -16.08
CA ILE A 233 -7.96 14.57 -15.67
C ILE A 233 -8.64 13.26 -16.13
N LEU A 234 -9.95 13.13 -15.88
CA LEU A 234 -10.74 11.96 -16.29
C LEU A 234 -10.83 11.78 -17.80
N ARG A 235 -10.63 12.86 -18.56
CA ARG A 235 -10.60 12.85 -20.03
C ARG A 235 -9.24 12.48 -20.61
N ASP A 236 -8.15 12.49 -19.83
CA ASP A 236 -6.84 12.15 -20.37
C ASP A 236 -6.86 10.73 -20.96
N PRO A 237 -6.31 10.51 -22.16
CA PRO A 237 -6.32 9.19 -22.80
C PRO A 237 -5.52 8.14 -22.01
N ARG A 238 -4.54 8.58 -21.21
CA ARG A 238 -3.74 7.71 -20.34
C ARG A 238 -4.44 7.38 -19.03
N TYR A 239 -5.58 7.99 -18.73
CA TYR A 239 -6.31 7.73 -17.50
C TYR A 239 -6.80 6.27 -17.45
N ILE A 240 -6.54 5.57 -16.35
CA ILE A 240 -6.90 4.16 -16.20
C ILE A 240 -8.41 4.00 -16.17
N ARG A 241 -8.91 3.09 -16.99
CA ARG A 241 -10.34 2.81 -17.16
C ARG A 241 -10.62 1.33 -16.93
N VAL A 242 -11.75 1.03 -16.30
CA VAL A 242 -12.25 -0.33 -16.08
C VAL A 242 -13.50 -0.54 -16.92
N ASN A 243 -13.41 -1.41 -17.93
CA ASN A 243 -14.40 -1.52 -19.01
C ASN A 243 -14.75 -0.16 -19.63
N GLY A 244 -13.75 0.66 -19.92
CA GLY A 244 -13.94 2.00 -20.51
C GLY A 244 -14.40 3.09 -19.54
N ARG A 245 -14.69 2.77 -18.28
CA ARG A 245 -15.13 3.75 -17.26
C ARG A 245 -13.93 4.29 -16.46
N PRO A 246 -13.69 5.62 -16.36
CA PRO A 246 -12.59 6.17 -15.56
C PRO A 246 -12.64 5.71 -14.11
N LEU A 247 -11.53 5.16 -13.61
CA LEU A 247 -11.41 4.69 -12.22
C LEU A 247 -11.11 5.85 -11.28
N LEU A 248 -11.95 6.09 -10.28
CA LEU A 248 -11.75 7.12 -9.25
C LEU A 248 -11.86 6.48 -7.87
N ILE A 249 -10.80 6.61 -7.05
CA ILE A 249 -10.78 6.10 -5.67
C ILE A 249 -11.08 7.25 -4.69
N ILE A 250 -11.95 6.99 -3.72
CA ILE A 250 -12.24 7.89 -2.60
C ILE A 250 -11.73 7.25 -1.30
N TYR A 251 -10.85 7.95 -0.57
CA TYR A 251 -10.15 7.38 0.58
C TYR A 251 -11.04 7.18 1.82
N ARG A 252 -11.94 8.13 2.11
CA ARG A 252 -12.82 8.17 3.30
C ARG A 252 -14.25 8.51 2.91
N ILE A 253 -14.97 7.54 2.33
CA ILE A 253 -16.34 7.79 1.85
C ILE A 253 -17.30 8.22 2.96
N LEU A 254 -17.09 7.76 4.20
CA LEU A 254 -17.93 8.09 5.36
C LEU A 254 -17.77 9.54 5.86
N LEU A 255 -16.84 10.31 5.27
CA LEU A 255 -16.74 11.76 5.50
C LEU A 255 -17.60 12.58 4.53
N LEU A 256 -18.10 11.98 3.45
CA LEU A 256 -19.03 12.65 2.54
C LEU A 256 -20.35 12.91 3.28
N PRO A 257 -20.96 14.10 3.15
CA PRO A 257 -22.23 14.42 3.82
C PRO A 257 -23.36 13.44 3.46
N ASP A 258 -23.47 13.11 2.17
CA ASP A 258 -24.34 12.05 1.65
C ASP A 258 -23.59 11.28 0.56
N PRO A 259 -22.97 10.15 0.89
CA PRO A 259 -22.18 9.38 -0.06
C PRO A 259 -23.00 8.92 -1.28
N ALA A 260 -24.24 8.47 -1.07
CA ALA A 260 -25.06 7.92 -2.15
C ALA A 260 -25.53 9.03 -3.11
N ALA A 261 -26.00 10.16 -2.58
CA ALA A 261 -26.36 11.30 -3.42
C ALA A 261 -25.15 11.87 -4.18
N THR A 262 -23.97 11.88 -3.56
CA THR A 262 -22.72 12.33 -4.20
C THR A 262 -22.35 11.44 -5.38
N VAL A 263 -22.42 10.11 -5.20
CA VAL A 263 -22.16 9.13 -6.27
C VAL A 263 -23.10 9.34 -7.45
N GLU A 264 -24.41 9.43 -7.20
CA GLU A 264 -25.41 9.64 -8.26
C GLU A 264 -25.19 10.97 -8.99
N PHE A 265 -24.86 12.03 -8.25
CA PHE A 265 -24.54 13.33 -8.81
C PHE A 265 -23.34 13.25 -9.77
N TRP A 266 -22.23 12.64 -9.34
CA TRP A 266 -21.03 12.51 -10.18
C TRP A 266 -21.26 11.67 -11.42
N ARG A 267 -21.99 10.56 -11.31
CA ARG A 267 -22.38 9.76 -12.48
C ARG A 267 -23.20 10.57 -13.46
N LYS A 268 -24.21 11.31 -12.97
CA LYS A 268 -25.03 12.18 -13.82
C LYS A 268 -24.18 13.23 -14.53
N TYR A 269 -23.34 13.95 -13.79
CA TYR A 269 -22.43 14.96 -14.34
C TYR A 269 -21.54 14.37 -15.46
N CYS A 270 -20.91 13.22 -15.21
CA CYS A 270 -20.01 12.58 -16.18
C CYS A 270 -20.76 12.14 -17.45
N ARG A 271 -21.99 11.63 -17.33
CA ARG A 271 -22.83 11.31 -18.49
C ARG A 271 -23.20 12.58 -19.26
N ASP A 272 -23.65 13.62 -18.58
CA ASP A 272 -24.11 14.87 -19.21
C ASP A 272 -22.99 15.59 -19.97
N CYS A 273 -21.75 15.58 -19.45
CA CYS A 273 -20.60 16.19 -20.11
C CYS A 273 -19.91 15.27 -21.13
N GLY A 274 -20.38 14.03 -21.32
CA GLY A 274 -19.85 13.10 -22.31
C GLY A 274 -18.57 12.34 -21.89
N ILE A 275 -18.23 12.31 -20.60
CA ILE A 275 -17.27 11.32 -20.05
C ILE A 275 -17.90 9.92 -20.07
N GLY A 276 -19.23 9.84 -19.91
CA GLY A 276 -19.97 8.59 -19.80
C GLY A 276 -20.06 8.10 -18.36
N GLU A 277 -20.00 6.79 -18.16
CA GLU A 277 -19.99 6.19 -16.82
C GLU A 277 -18.60 6.26 -16.17
N ILE A 278 -18.58 6.36 -14.84
CA ILE A 278 -17.38 6.32 -14.01
C ILE A 278 -17.35 5.07 -13.15
N HIS A 279 -16.15 4.58 -12.83
CA HIS A 279 -15.93 3.44 -11.95
C HIS A 279 -15.46 3.95 -10.58
N LEU A 280 -16.39 4.00 -9.63
CA LEU A 280 -16.15 4.58 -8.31
C LEU A 280 -15.73 3.49 -7.33
N VAL A 281 -14.56 3.70 -6.72
CA VAL A 281 -13.93 2.73 -5.83
C VAL A 281 -13.74 3.35 -4.44
N ALA A 282 -14.11 2.62 -3.39
CA ALA A 282 -13.89 3.07 -2.02
C ALA A 282 -12.63 2.42 -1.44
N ALA A 283 -11.73 3.21 -0.85
CA ALA A 283 -10.64 2.63 -0.07
C ALA A 283 -11.20 1.99 1.21
N LEU A 284 -10.89 0.71 1.43
CA LEU A 284 -11.32 -0.05 2.60
C LEU A 284 -10.46 0.31 3.81
N THR A 285 -10.81 1.45 4.42
CA THR A 285 -10.13 2.05 5.56
C THR A 285 -11.06 2.11 6.77
N TYR A 286 -10.48 2.04 7.97
CA TYR A 286 -11.20 2.18 9.25
C TYR A 286 -12.46 1.29 9.35
N ASP A 287 -13.64 1.90 9.48
CA ASP A 287 -14.91 1.23 9.78
C ASP A 287 -15.75 0.91 8.53
N LEU A 288 -15.24 1.17 7.33
CA LEU A 288 -15.96 0.84 6.10
C LEU A 288 -15.95 -0.68 5.87
N ILE A 289 -17.16 -1.27 5.83
CA ILE A 289 -17.36 -2.72 5.65
C ILE A 289 -17.77 -3.06 4.22
N ASP A 290 -18.81 -2.40 3.68
CA ASP A 290 -19.32 -2.65 2.33
C ASP A 290 -19.63 -1.31 1.64
N PRO A 291 -18.90 -0.93 0.57
CA PRO A 291 -19.13 0.32 -0.12
C PRO A 291 -20.30 0.28 -1.10
N SER A 292 -20.80 -0.90 -1.47
CA SER A 292 -21.88 -1.05 -2.45
C SER A 292 -23.20 -0.44 -1.98
N ILE A 293 -23.42 -0.38 -0.66
CA ILE A 293 -24.60 0.25 -0.04
C ILE A 293 -24.68 1.77 -0.33
N TYR A 294 -23.57 2.38 -0.74
CA TYR A 294 -23.48 3.80 -1.11
C TYR A 294 -23.37 4.01 -2.62
N GLY A 295 -23.54 2.96 -3.44
CA GLY A 295 -23.48 3.06 -4.91
C GLY A 295 -22.08 2.98 -5.54
N PHE A 296 -21.04 2.67 -4.75
CA PHE A 296 -19.69 2.42 -5.26
C PHE A 296 -19.64 1.07 -5.98
N ASP A 297 -18.86 1.00 -7.06
CA ASP A 297 -18.71 -0.21 -7.88
C ASP A 297 -17.84 -1.29 -7.22
N ALA A 298 -16.84 -0.87 -6.42
CA ALA A 298 -15.87 -1.76 -5.80
C ALA A 298 -15.24 -1.15 -4.53
N GLY A 299 -14.62 -2.01 -3.72
CA GLY A 299 -13.63 -1.60 -2.72
C GLY A 299 -12.21 -1.78 -3.23
N VAL A 300 -11.25 -1.05 -2.66
CA VAL A 300 -9.81 -1.34 -2.80
C VAL A 300 -9.20 -1.50 -1.41
N GLU A 301 -8.44 -2.59 -1.21
CA GLU A 301 -7.70 -2.79 0.03
C GLU A 301 -6.71 -1.64 0.25
N PHE A 302 -6.54 -1.17 1.49
CA PHE A 302 -5.56 -0.13 1.81
C PHE A 302 -4.70 -0.55 3.00
N PRO A 303 -3.93 -1.66 2.86
CA PRO A 303 -3.12 -2.16 3.95
C PRO A 303 -2.03 -1.13 4.33
N PRO A 304 -1.67 -1.02 5.62
CA PRO A 304 -1.97 -1.98 6.69
C PRO A 304 -3.34 -1.79 7.37
N HIS A 305 -4.20 -0.87 6.92
CA HIS A 305 -5.54 -0.73 7.51
C HIS A 305 -6.36 -2.02 7.36
N GLN A 306 -7.15 -2.33 8.40
CA GLN A 306 -8.00 -3.51 8.49
C GLN A 306 -7.27 -4.86 8.35
N THR A 307 -5.93 -4.88 8.36
CA THR A 307 -5.14 -6.11 8.27
C THR A 307 -5.05 -6.81 9.62
N LEU A 308 -4.85 -8.13 9.57
CA LEU A 308 -4.63 -8.95 10.77
C LEU A 308 -3.18 -9.37 10.87
N SER A 309 -2.54 -9.13 12.01
CA SER A 309 -1.14 -9.52 12.22
C SER A 309 -0.87 -9.82 13.68
N MET A 310 0.04 -10.76 13.92
CA MET A 310 0.52 -11.07 15.26
C MET A 310 1.42 -9.94 15.78
N LYS A 311 1.29 -9.63 17.07
CA LYS A 311 2.17 -8.68 17.74
C LYS A 311 3.52 -9.34 18.02
N ILE A 312 4.60 -8.59 17.80
CA ILE A 312 5.92 -8.94 18.32
C ILE A 312 6.09 -8.15 19.63
N HIS A 313 6.30 -8.86 20.74
CA HIS A 313 6.43 -8.20 22.04
C HIS A 313 7.81 -7.59 22.25
N LYS A 314 7.84 -6.40 22.85
CA LYS A 314 9.05 -5.61 23.11
C LYS A 314 10.17 -6.35 23.85
N PRO A 315 9.92 -7.27 24.81
CA PRO A 315 11.01 -8.01 25.46
C PRO A 315 11.82 -8.91 24.52
N LEU A 316 11.32 -9.19 23.30
CA LEU A 316 12.07 -9.87 22.25
C LEU A 316 12.99 -8.92 21.46
N LEU A 317 12.84 -7.61 21.64
CA LEU A 317 13.58 -6.56 20.95
C LEU A 317 14.57 -5.92 21.91
N ARG A 318 15.84 -5.85 21.50
CA ARG A 318 16.83 -5.06 22.22
C ARG A 318 16.69 -3.60 21.81
N LEU A 319 16.00 -2.80 22.63
CA LEU A 319 15.73 -1.39 22.33
C LEU A 319 17.00 -0.54 22.38
N PHE A 320 17.18 0.33 21.39
CA PHE A 320 18.14 1.44 21.43
C PHE A 320 17.47 2.70 21.96
N ASN A 321 16.21 2.94 21.58
CA ASN A 321 15.37 3.98 22.15
C ASN A 321 14.50 3.40 23.29
N PRO A 322 14.79 3.72 24.56
CA PRO A 322 14.00 3.23 25.70
C PRO A 322 12.57 3.82 25.72
N LYS A 323 12.30 4.93 25.02
CA LYS A 323 10.98 5.55 24.94
C LYS A 323 10.06 4.91 23.91
N PHE A 324 10.57 4.02 23.06
CA PHE A 324 9.77 3.43 21.99
C PHE A 324 8.54 2.68 22.55
N SER A 325 7.37 3.26 22.29
CA SER A 325 6.03 2.78 22.64
C SER A 325 5.29 2.12 21.48
N GLY A 326 5.83 2.24 20.26
CA GLY A 326 5.22 1.77 19.03
C GLY A 326 4.90 0.28 18.97
N ALA A 327 4.15 -0.09 17.94
CA ALA A 327 3.67 -1.44 17.72
C ALA A 327 4.54 -2.16 16.69
N THR A 328 5.14 -3.29 17.08
CA THR A 328 5.80 -4.19 16.13
C THR A 328 4.88 -5.37 15.79
N ARG A 329 4.81 -5.72 14.50
CA ARG A 329 3.97 -6.78 13.94
C ARG A 329 4.81 -7.71 13.07
N CYS A 330 4.38 -8.96 12.95
CA CYS A 330 5.07 -9.96 12.12
C CYS A 330 4.54 -9.92 10.68
N TYR A 331 5.41 -9.59 9.72
CA TYR A 331 5.05 -9.51 8.30
C TYR A 331 4.57 -10.85 7.71
N TYR A 332 5.20 -11.98 8.10
CA TYR A 332 4.73 -13.30 7.67
C TYR A 332 3.28 -13.59 8.09
N SER A 333 2.86 -13.07 9.25
CA SER A 333 1.51 -13.31 9.79
C SER A 333 0.42 -12.55 9.05
N ILE A 334 0.72 -11.35 8.54
CA ILE A 334 -0.20 -10.60 7.69
C ILE A 334 -0.29 -11.25 6.32
N VAL A 335 0.83 -11.60 5.67
CA VAL A 335 0.79 -12.33 4.38
C VAL A 335 -0.05 -13.61 4.52
N ALA A 336 0.13 -14.35 5.61
CA ALA A 336 -0.71 -15.52 5.89
C ALA A 336 -2.21 -15.19 6.03
N SER A 337 -2.58 -14.15 6.78
CA SER A 337 -4.00 -13.82 6.97
C SER A 337 -4.66 -13.29 5.69
N GLU A 338 -3.97 -12.42 4.97
CA GLU A 338 -4.48 -11.77 3.77
C GLU A 338 -4.67 -12.78 2.64
N THR A 339 -3.76 -13.75 2.50
CA THR A 339 -3.85 -14.79 1.46
C THR A 339 -4.85 -15.92 1.76
N THR A 340 -5.35 -16.04 3.00
CA THR A 340 -6.20 -17.18 3.38
C THR A 340 -7.58 -16.82 3.92
N LEU A 341 -7.72 -15.66 4.56
CA LEU A 341 -8.90 -15.35 5.35
C LEU A 341 -9.77 -14.28 4.72
N ARG A 342 -9.16 -13.41 3.90
CA ARG A 342 -9.80 -12.19 3.45
C ARG A 342 -10.71 -12.45 2.25
N LYS A 343 -12.02 -12.39 2.49
CA LYS A 343 -13.07 -12.54 1.48
C LYS A 343 -14.03 -11.37 1.57
N TYR A 344 -14.56 -10.95 0.42
CA TYR A 344 -15.56 -9.90 0.31
C TYR A 344 -16.81 -10.43 -0.37
N SER A 345 -17.97 -9.90 0.02
CA SER A 345 -19.25 -10.13 -0.63
C SER A 345 -19.49 -9.21 -1.83
N PHE A 346 -18.61 -8.24 -2.05
CA PHE A 346 -18.65 -7.26 -3.12
C PHE A 346 -17.33 -7.27 -3.90
N PRO A 347 -17.28 -6.69 -5.11
CA PRO A 347 -16.04 -6.63 -5.87
C PRO A 347 -14.96 -5.83 -5.14
N CYS A 348 -13.77 -6.39 -5.03
CA CYS A 348 -12.68 -5.74 -4.32
C CYS A 348 -11.34 -5.96 -5.00
N TYR A 349 -10.63 -4.87 -5.23
CA TYR A 349 -9.25 -4.88 -5.69
C TYR A 349 -8.32 -5.22 -4.53
N ARG A 350 -7.49 -6.24 -4.76
CA ARG A 350 -6.48 -6.66 -3.80
C ARG A 350 -5.32 -5.68 -3.79
N THR A 351 -4.75 -5.47 -2.60
CA THR A 351 -3.61 -4.58 -2.42
C THR A 351 -2.56 -5.25 -1.55
N VAL A 352 -1.30 -5.18 -1.97
CA VAL A 352 -0.15 -5.67 -1.21
C VAL A 352 0.79 -4.52 -0.86
N PHE A 353 1.71 -4.71 0.09
CA PHE A 353 2.81 -3.77 0.33
C PHE A 353 4.12 -4.53 0.53
N PRO A 354 5.28 -3.99 0.13
CA PRO A 354 6.56 -4.69 0.28
C PRO A 354 7.03 -4.75 1.74
N SER A 355 6.89 -3.62 2.44
CA SER A 355 7.26 -3.45 3.84
C SER A 355 6.46 -2.30 4.46
N TRP A 356 6.47 -2.16 5.79
CA TRP A 356 5.83 -1.03 6.45
C TRP A 356 6.53 -0.68 7.76
N ASP A 357 6.90 0.59 7.87
CA ASP A 357 7.48 1.23 9.04
C ASP A 357 7.32 2.75 8.96
N ASN A 358 6.43 3.30 9.79
CA ASN A 358 6.20 4.75 9.84
C ASN A 358 6.95 5.47 10.99
N THR A 359 8.03 4.88 11.52
CA THR A 359 8.84 5.52 12.58
C THR A 359 9.57 6.77 12.10
N ALA A 360 9.81 6.94 10.80
CA ALA A 360 10.32 8.20 10.24
C ALA A 360 9.39 9.39 10.53
N ARG A 361 8.06 9.16 10.54
CA ARG A 361 7.05 10.14 10.94
C ARG A 361 6.69 10.07 12.43
N LYS A 362 6.87 8.91 13.08
CA LYS A 362 6.46 8.65 14.48
C LYS A 362 7.56 7.89 15.24
N PRO A 363 8.69 8.55 15.60
CA PRO A 363 9.88 7.85 16.10
C PRO A 363 9.61 7.02 17.37
N ASP A 364 8.82 7.54 18.31
CA ASP A 364 8.51 6.84 19.56
C ASP A 364 7.32 5.88 19.43
N ASN A 365 6.39 6.11 18.50
CA ASN A 365 5.09 5.43 18.49
C ASN A 365 4.68 4.82 17.14
N GLY A 366 5.65 4.55 16.26
CA GLY A 366 5.39 3.98 14.94
C GLY A 366 4.88 2.54 14.95
N LEU A 367 4.27 2.15 13.84
CA LEU A 367 3.88 0.78 13.51
C LEU A 367 4.93 0.20 12.56
N ILE A 368 5.53 -0.92 12.95
CA ILE A 368 6.59 -1.60 12.20
C ILE A 368 6.14 -3.03 11.88
N PHE A 369 6.29 -3.46 10.64
CA PHE A 369 6.14 -4.86 10.23
C PHE A 369 7.52 -5.50 10.05
N GLN A 370 7.97 -6.22 11.09
CA GLN A 370 9.26 -6.89 11.11
C GLN A 370 9.21 -8.19 10.29
N GLY A 371 10.33 -8.52 9.65
CA GLY A 371 10.47 -9.72 8.83
C GLY A 371 9.89 -9.56 7.43
N GLY A 372 9.80 -8.32 6.93
CA GLY A 372 9.58 -8.05 5.51
C GLY A 372 10.66 -8.72 4.68
N ASP A 373 10.26 -9.70 3.87
CA ASP A 373 11.12 -10.47 2.97
C ASP A 373 10.50 -10.44 1.57
N THR A 374 11.35 -10.26 0.57
CA THR A 374 11.00 -10.17 -0.85
C THR A 374 10.24 -11.42 -1.31
N LYS A 375 10.60 -12.60 -0.77
CA LYS A 375 9.87 -13.86 -1.05
C LYS A 375 8.43 -13.85 -0.53
N MET A 376 8.19 -13.26 0.64
CA MET A 376 6.85 -13.18 1.21
C MET A 376 6.00 -12.14 0.48
N TYR A 377 6.60 -11.00 0.11
CA TYR A 377 5.96 -10.04 -0.78
C TYR A 377 5.59 -10.67 -2.13
N GLN A 378 6.53 -11.37 -2.79
CA GLN A 378 6.28 -12.08 -4.05
C GLN A 378 5.13 -13.09 -3.92
N LYS A 379 5.10 -13.86 -2.82
CA LYS A 379 4.01 -14.80 -2.55
C LYS A 379 2.67 -14.08 -2.38
N TRP A 380 2.62 -13.00 -1.61
CA TRP A 380 1.40 -12.24 -1.39
C TRP A 380 0.87 -11.66 -2.71
N LEU A 381 1.75 -11.05 -3.50
CA LEU A 381 1.40 -10.50 -4.81
C LEU A 381 0.87 -11.59 -5.77
N GLY A 382 1.50 -12.78 -5.80
CA GLY A 382 1.02 -13.92 -6.58
C GLY A 382 -0.39 -14.38 -6.17
N CYS A 383 -0.68 -14.46 -4.87
CA CYS A 383 -2.03 -14.76 -4.39
C CYS A 383 -3.04 -13.66 -4.72
N ALA A 384 -2.62 -12.39 -4.72
CA ALA A 384 -3.46 -11.29 -5.17
C ALA A 384 -3.80 -11.39 -6.66
N PHE A 385 -2.84 -11.81 -7.50
CA PHE A 385 -3.06 -12.09 -8.92
C PHE A 385 -4.05 -13.24 -9.13
N ASP A 386 -3.86 -14.35 -8.41
CA ASP A 386 -4.79 -15.49 -8.46
C ASP A 386 -6.22 -15.04 -8.09
N SER A 387 -6.36 -14.26 -7.01
CA SER A 387 -7.66 -13.70 -6.59
C SER A 387 -8.27 -12.77 -7.65
N ALA A 388 -7.47 -11.91 -8.29
CA ALA A 388 -7.96 -10.99 -9.31
C ALA A 388 -8.46 -11.75 -10.56
N ILE A 389 -7.74 -12.80 -10.99
CA ILE A 389 -8.15 -13.67 -12.10
C ILE A 389 -9.44 -14.43 -11.75
N GLU A 390 -9.54 -14.97 -10.54
CA GLU A 390 -10.75 -15.65 -10.08
C GLU A 390 -11.96 -14.69 -10.04
N SER A 391 -11.79 -13.49 -9.49
CA SER A 391 -12.85 -12.47 -9.46
C SER A 391 -13.31 -12.07 -10.86
N LYS A 392 -12.39 -11.85 -11.81
CA LYS A 392 -12.74 -11.53 -13.20
C LYS A 392 -13.57 -12.64 -13.86
N ARG A 393 -13.22 -13.91 -13.63
CA ARG A 393 -13.99 -15.07 -14.13
C ARG A 393 -15.39 -15.13 -13.53
N ALA A 394 -15.54 -14.79 -12.25
CA ALA A 394 -16.81 -14.83 -11.55
C ALA A 394 -17.74 -13.66 -11.91
N SER A 395 -17.22 -12.44 -12.03
CA SER A 395 -18.04 -11.23 -12.21
C SER A 395 -18.22 -10.80 -13.67
N ARG A 396 -17.35 -11.26 -14.60
CA ARG A 396 -17.27 -10.82 -16.01
C ARG A 396 -17.19 -9.29 -16.22
N SER A 397 -17.04 -8.51 -15.17
CA SER A 397 -17.34 -7.07 -15.17
C SER A 397 -16.21 -6.21 -14.63
N ILE A 398 -15.03 -6.78 -14.36
CA ILE A 398 -13.90 -6.02 -13.81
C ILE A 398 -12.59 -6.49 -14.46
N ASP A 399 -11.81 -5.53 -14.95
CA ASP A 399 -10.43 -5.76 -15.32
C ASP A 399 -9.64 -6.23 -14.10
N SER A 400 -8.76 -7.22 -14.29
CA SER A 400 -7.98 -7.77 -13.19
C SER A 400 -6.91 -6.75 -12.79
N LEU A 401 -7.23 -5.89 -11.83
CA LEU A 401 -6.29 -4.95 -11.24
C LEU A 401 -5.83 -5.46 -9.87
N VAL A 402 -4.55 -5.27 -9.59
CA VAL A 402 -3.96 -5.46 -8.25
C VAL A 402 -3.19 -4.19 -7.90
N PHE A 403 -3.43 -3.66 -6.71
CA PHE A 403 -2.75 -2.47 -6.24
C PHE A 403 -1.52 -2.82 -5.39
N ILE A 404 -0.55 -1.93 -5.36
CA ILE A 404 0.63 -2.03 -4.51
C ILE A 404 0.77 -0.72 -3.74
N ASN A 405 0.81 -0.81 -2.41
CA ASN A 405 1.16 0.28 -1.52
C ASN A 405 2.65 0.16 -1.17
N ALA A 406 3.55 0.93 -1.77
CA ALA A 406 3.38 1.94 -2.80
C ALA A 406 4.62 1.96 -3.71
N TRP A 407 4.60 2.82 -4.72
CA TRP A 407 5.82 3.18 -5.45
C TRP A 407 6.86 3.81 -4.51
N ASN A 408 6.47 4.87 -3.80
CA ASN A 408 7.39 5.77 -3.09
C ASN A 408 6.92 6.28 -1.71
N GLU A 409 6.19 5.49 -0.91
CA GLU A 409 5.89 5.85 0.50
C GLU A 409 7.11 5.63 1.42
N TRP A 410 8.17 6.43 1.21
CA TRP A 410 9.46 6.28 1.87
C TRP A 410 9.39 6.44 3.40
N ALA A 411 8.63 7.42 3.91
CA ALA A 411 8.53 7.64 5.34
C ALA A 411 7.62 6.63 6.06
N GLU A 412 6.97 5.73 5.30
CA GLU A 412 6.27 4.55 5.82
C GLU A 412 6.99 3.25 5.45
N GLY A 413 8.20 3.31 4.88
CA GLY A 413 8.97 2.15 4.44
C GLY A 413 8.29 1.31 3.33
N ALA A 414 7.16 1.78 2.80
CA ALA A 414 6.32 1.07 1.85
C ALA A 414 6.65 1.49 0.41
N HIS A 415 7.92 1.42 0.02
CA HIS A 415 8.39 1.81 -1.32
C HIS A 415 8.82 0.58 -2.13
N LEU A 416 8.44 0.57 -3.40
CA LEU A 416 9.06 -0.30 -4.41
C LEU A 416 10.34 0.30 -4.97
N GLU A 417 10.47 1.63 -4.92
CA GLU A 417 11.68 2.31 -5.39
C GLU A 417 12.96 1.71 -4.76
N PRO A 418 14.05 1.59 -5.53
CA PRO A 418 15.27 0.97 -5.05
C PRO A 418 15.88 1.71 -3.87
N ASP A 419 16.27 0.98 -2.83
CA ASP A 419 17.00 1.50 -1.67
C ASP A 419 18.41 0.92 -1.59
N ARG A 420 19.22 1.43 -0.65
CA ARG A 420 20.61 0.95 -0.48
C ARG A 420 20.73 -0.47 0.06
N LYS A 421 19.72 -1.00 0.76
CA LYS A 421 19.81 -2.31 1.42
C LYS A 421 19.41 -3.46 0.50
N TYR A 422 18.32 -3.26 -0.23
CA TYR A 422 17.68 -4.26 -1.09
C TYR A 422 17.95 -4.00 -2.57
N GLY A 423 18.43 -2.81 -2.95
CA GLY A 423 18.55 -2.46 -4.36
C GLY A 423 17.19 -2.59 -5.04
N TYR A 424 17.12 -3.37 -6.11
CA TYR A 424 15.92 -3.60 -6.91
C TYR A 424 15.10 -4.80 -6.45
N ALA A 425 15.37 -5.40 -5.29
CA ALA A 425 14.79 -6.70 -4.94
C ALA A 425 13.24 -6.71 -4.84
N TRP A 426 12.61 -5.60 -4.44
CA TRP A 426 11.15 -5.46 -4.43
C TRP A 426 10.56 -5.39 -5.85
N LEU A 427 11.22 -4.64 -6.73
CA LEU A 427 10.86 -4.55 -8.14
C LEU A 427 11.09 -5.89 -8.86
N ASP A 428 12.23 -6.54 -8.63
CA ASP A 428 12.53 -7.86 -9.17
C ASP A 428 11.51 -8.93 -8.72
N SER A 429 11.06 -8.86 -7.47
CA SER A 429 9.98 -9.72 -6.98
C SER A 429 8.66 -9.45 -7.70
N THR A 430 8.34 -8.18 -7.98
CA THR A 430 7.15 -7.79 -8.75
C THR A 430 7.24 -8.35 -10.17
N ALA A 431 8.36 -8.10 -10.84
CA ALA A 431 8.68 -8.59 -12.18
C ALA A 431 8.54 -10.12 -12.30
N LYS A 432 9.07 -10.88 -11.33
CA LYS A 432 8.93 -12.34 -11.28
C LYS A 432 7.48 -12.81 -11.23
N VAL A 433 6.62 -12.11 -10.47
CA VAL A 433 5.18 -12.43 -10.46
C VAL A 433 4.57 -12.11 -11.82
N VAL A 434 4.77 -10.89 -12.33
CA VAL A 434 4.21 -10.48 -13.63
C VAL A 434 4.60 -11.48 -14.73
N ALA A 435 5.89 -11.79 -14.86
CA ALA A 435 6.40 -12.73 -15.85
C ALA A 435 5.78 -14.15 -15.73
N LYS A 436 5.55 -14.64 -14.50
CA LYS A 436 4.88 -15.92 -14.25
C LYS A 436 3.47 -15.94 -14.83
N TYR A 437 2.72 -14.83 -14.78
CA TYR A 437 1.35 -14.78 -15.29
C TYR A 437 1.26 -14.33 -16.75
N SER A 438 2.31 -13.72 -17.31
CA SER A 438 2.40 -13.39 -18.74
C SER A 438 2.74 -14.60 -19.63
N THR A 439 3.45 -15.61 -19.10
CA THR A 439 3.93 -16.79 -19.86
C THR A 439 3.03 -18.03 -19.77
N ASN A 440 1.99 -18.03 -18.92
CA ASN A 440 1.07 -19.16 -18.71
C ASN A 440 -0.22 -19.07 -19.57
N MET A 441 -0.11 -18.50 -20.77
CA MET A 441 -1.11 -18.58 -21.85
C MET A 441 -0.44 -19.09 -23.10
#